data_AF-R2NVG0-F1
#
_entry.id   AF-R2NVG0-F1
#
_cell.length_a   1.000
_cell.length_b   1.000
_cell.length_c   1.000
_cell.angle_alpha   90.00
_cell.angle_beta   90.00
_cell.angle_gamma   90.00
#
_symmetry.space_group_name_H-M   'P 1'
#
loop_
_entity.id
_entity.type
_entity.pdbx_description
1 polymer ?
#
loop_
_entity_poly.entity_id
_entity_poly.type
_entity_poly.pdbx_seq_one_letter_code
_entity_poly.pdbx_strand_id
1 'polypeptide(L)'
;MEKKRFRMYKRKKTWVVAPIIFLGLLGASAFATDEHVAYADEVGKEQVVQVVEPESAAVVEAAPSNENQVNDVEGEVAETPPSTETTEPVEPSTPTETDGPGGTTEQEIPIEEPKETDETKPTDEEEVTDPKEVDENKTGDSTVPDAPEVVEKPVVDSSAKQEVTTNKNTVASTPPKAATAAPKAAVASAPKAETKAAAAPTIAIYRVYNPNSGEHLHTMNLNEKNYLVKLGWRYEGISMRVPLSGRQLFRIYNPNSGEHFFTLDGKERDNLKRSGWRYEGIAWHTPWAGMPMYRVFNPNSRGAGSHHYTMLLSERNALIKVGWRNEGISWYTLGGAQPIAPVQRTLNVPYVSQYVPVFSPWGCAGASMTMLLRYKGKNVDLKYVQDHLPMYPNDKGGQKGNVYTGAGFGWVITPDSLANYAKKWYKNVSNISNISTQNIVDRIINGNPVLYYGYSSYQANTIRNHCKVIAGYKDNKFLVYDPLYYSSSAKAGSGGPNKTYDRGAMAWVSITDFAKEWDGRAIGIS
;
A
#
# COMPACT_ATOMS: atom_id res chain seq x y z
N MET A 1 -27.84 -19.54 -37.48
CA MET A 1 -28.28 -20.22 -36.24
C MET A 1 -27.50 -21.51 -36.13
N GLU A 2 -26.46 -21.56 -35.30
CA GLU A 2 -25.70 -22.79 -35.03
C GLU A 2 -25.61 -23.02 -33.53
N LYS A 3 -25.99 -24.24 -33.15
CA LYS A 3 -26.23 -24.68 -31.78
C LYS A 3 -24.90 -25.02 -31.09
N LYS A 4 -24.57 -24.32 -30.02
CA LYS A 4 -23.53 -24.76 -29.06
C LYS A 4 -24.02 -25.99 -28.31
N ARG A 5 -23.25 -27.09 -28.35
CA ARG A 5 -23.43 -28.26 -27.49
C ARG A 5 -22.52 -28.14 -26.27
N PHE A 6 -23.09 -28.15 -25.07
CA PHE A 6 -22.35 -28.32 -23.82
C PHE A 6 -22.64 -29.72 -23.27
N ARG A 7 -21.59 -30.49 -22.94
CA ARG A 7 -21.71 -31.73 -22.15
C ARG A 7 -21.69 -31.36 -20.66
N MET A 8 -22.72 -31.78 -19.93
CA MET A 8 -22.79 -31.68 -18.46
C MET A 8 -22.32 -32.99 -17.82
N TYR A 9 -21.57 -32.89 -16.71
CA TYR A 9 -21.45 -33.98 -15.74
C TYR A 9 -22.14 -33.57 -14.43
N LYS A 10 -22.91 -34.50 -13.86
CA LYS A 10 -23.80 -34.29 -12.71
C LYS A 10 -23.36 -35.18 -11.55
N ARG A 11 -23.10 -34.60 -10.37
CA ARG A 11 -23.18 -35.33 -9.09
C ARG A 11 -23.57 -34.38 -7.93
N LYS A 12 -24.71 -34.68 -7.31
CA LYS A 12 -25.26 -34.24 -6.01
C LYS A 12 -25.68 -32.76 -5.82
N LYS A 13 -26.99 -32.57 -6.05
CA LYS A 13 -27.97 -31.59 -5.50
C LYS A 13 -27.44 -30.40 -4.67
N THR A 14 -27.16 -29.28 -5.33
CA THR A 14 -27.74 -27.93 -5.12
C THR A 14 -27.06 -26.98 -6.12
N TRP A 15 -27.84 -26.30 -6.96
CA TRP A 15 -27.32 -25.25 -7.84
C TRP A 15 -27.42 -23.93 -7.09
N VAL A 16 -26.29 -23.33 -6.72
CA VAL A 16 -26.24 -21.88 -6.45
C VAL A 16 -25.47 -21.26 -7.61
N VAL A 17 -26.22 -20.87 -8.64
CA VAL A 17 -25.79 -19.78 -9.51
C VAL A 17 -26.10 -18.53 -8.68
N ALA A 18 -25.08 -17.79 -8.27
CA ALA A 18 -25.27 -16.45 -7.72
C ALA A 18 -25.22 -15.47 -8.90
N PRO A 19 -26.37 -15.06 -9.48
CA PRO A 19 -26.37 -13.87 -10.29
C PRO A 19 -26.25 -12.71 -9.29
N ILE A 20 -25.21 -11.89 -9.43
CA ILE A 20 -25.17 -10.58 -8.78
C ILE A 20 -26.23 -9.73 -9.51
N ILE A 21 -27.48 -9.88 -9.10
CA ILE A 21 -28.59 -9.02 -9.48
C ILE A 21 -28.57 -7.88 -8.48
N PHE A 22 -28.09 -6.71 -8.90
CA PHE A 22 -28.40 -5.47 -8.21
C PHE A 22 -29.88 -5.17 -8.49
N LEU A 23 -30.72 -5.39 -7.49
CA LEU A 23 -32.15 -5.12 -7.54
C LEU A 23 -32.34 -3.59 -7.51
N GLY A 24 -32.65 -3.00 -8.67
CA GLY A 24 -33.24 -1.67 -8.74
C GLY A 24 -34.74 -1.77 -8.50
N LEU A 25 -35.25 -1.05 -7.51
CA LEU A 25 -36.69 -0.87 -7.30
C LEU A 25 -36.98 0.63 -7.20
N LEU A 26 -37.75 1.12 -8.17
CA LEU A 26 -38.34 2.46 -8.23
C LEU A 26 -39.54 2.53 -7.27
N GLY A 27 -39.63 3.61 -6.51
CA GLY A 27 -40.82 3.99 -5.74
C GLY A 27 -40.62 5.33 -5.05
N ALA A 28 -41.23 6.38 -5.58
CA ALA A 28 -41.14 7.75 -5.09
C ALA A 28 -41.70 7.89 -3.65
N SER A 29 -40.91 8.47 -2.76
CA SER A 29 -41.25 9.47 -1.71
C SER A 29 -40.38 9.31 -0.45
N ALA A 30 -39.90 10.46 0.05
CA ALA A 30 -39.31 10.74 1.36
C ALA A 30 -37.88 10.22 1.69
N PHE A 31 -36.94 11.18 1.68
CA PHE A 31 -35.74 11.32 2.53
C PHE A 31 -35.13 10.07 3.19
N ALA A 32 -34.05 9.53 2.59
CA ALA A 32 -32.89 8.96 3.29
C ALA A 32 -31.71 8.92 2.32
N THR A 33 -30.62 9.61 2.65
CA THR A 33 -29.38 9.64 1.86
C THR A 33 -28.59 8.36 2.07
N ASP A 34 -28.38 7.58 1.01
CA ASP A 34 -27.43 6.46 0.99
C ASP A 34 -25.98 7.02 0.98
N GLU A 35 -25.26 6.92 2.10
CA GLU A 35 -23.91 7.47 2.31
C GLU A 35 -22.76 6.69 1.62
N HIS A 36 -23.06 5.79 0.70
CA HIS A 36 -22.07 4.83 0.18
C HIS A 36 -21.86 4.83 -1.34
N VAL A 37 -22.33 5.87 -2.04
CA VAL A 37 -21.97 6.12 -3.44
C VAL A 37 -21.13 7.40 -3.50
N ALA A 38 -19.83 7.27 -3.80
CA ALA A 38 -18.94 8.41 -4.01
C ALA A 38 -19.23 9.02 -5.39
N TYR A 39 -19.88 10.18 -5.40
CA TYR A 39 -20.03 11.02 -6.59
C TYR A 39 -18.78 11.88 -6.78
N ALA A 40 -18.53 12.37 -8.01
CA ALA A 40 -17.59 13.47 -8.16
C ALA A 40 -18.18 14.67 -7.40
N ASP A 41 -17.43 15.26 -6.47
CA ASP A 41 -17.92 16.43 -5.73
C ASP A 41 -18.31 17.52 -6.72
N GLU A 42 -19.57 17.96 -6.67
CA GLU A 42 -19.99 19.16 -7.38
C GLU A 42 -19.14 20.33 -6.85
N VAL A 43 -18.44 21.00 -7.77
CA VAL A 43 -17.71 22.24 -7.47
C VAL A 43 -18.74 23.29 -7.04
N GLY A 44 -19.04 23.35 -5.74
CA GLY A 44 -20.09 24.20 -5.19
C GLY A 44 -20.48 23.96 -3.73
N LYS A 45 -20.05 22.87 -3.08
CA LYS A 45 -20.23 22.68 -1.63
C LYS A 45 -18.89 22.73 -0.92
N GLU A 46 -18.82 23.51 0.17
CA GLU A 46 -17.64 23.69 1.00
C GLU A 46 -17.07 22.33 1.45
N GLN A 47 -15.96 21.94 0.82
CA GLN A 47 -15.08 20.89 1.31
C GLN A 47 -13.69 21.49 1.53
N VAL A 48 -13.03 20.99 2.59
CA VAL A 48 -11.74 21.46 3.08
C VAL A 48 -10.69 21.38 1.97
N VAL A 49 -10.45 22.51 1.31
CA VAL A 49 -9.38 22.69 0.35
C VAL A 49 -8.07 22.68 1.13
N GLN A 50 -7.31 21.59 1.06
CA GLN A 50 -5.96 21.58 1.59
C GLN A 50 -5.05 22.35 0.62
N VAL A 51 -5.04 23.68 0.75
CA VAL A 51 -4.02 24.55 0.15
C VAL A 51 -2.71 24.26 0.90
N VAL A 52 -1.77 23.58 0.25
CA VAL A 52 -0.41 23.45 0.78
C VAL A 52 0.32 24.73 0.42
N GLU A 53 0.42 25.66 1.38
CA GLU A 53 1.31 26.84 1.26
C GLU A 53 2.78 26.40 1.31
N PRO A 54 3.68 27.05 0.55
CA PRO A 54 5.11 26.77 0.63
C PRO A 54 5.71 27.35 1.93
N GLU A 55 6.37 26.48 2.69
CA GLU A 55 7.10 26.79 3.93
C GLU A 55 8.13 27.92 3.70
N SER A 56 7.96 29.07 4.37
CA SER A 56 8.98 30.12 4.39
C SER A 56 10.00 29.83 5.49
N ALA A 57 11.27 29.73 5.11
CA ALA A 57 12.39 29.59 6.04
C ALA A 57 12.45 30.78 7.02
N ALA A 58 12.30 30.51 8.32
CA ALA A 58 12.52 31.49 9.37
C ALA A 58 14.00 31.50 9.76
N VAL A 59 14.61 32.66 9.52
CA VAL A 59 15.96 33.04 9.93
C VAL A 59 15.99 33.23 11.46
N VAL A 60 17.05 32.72 12.07
CA VAL A 60 17.37 32.90 13.50
C VAL A 60 17.88 34.33 13.70
N GLU A 61 17.24 35.12 14.56
CA GLU A 61 17.87 36.31 15.13
C GLU A 61 17.49 36.49 16.61
N ALA A 62 18.49 36.97 17.35
CA ALA A 62 18.64 36.91 18.80
C ALA A 62 17.78 37.94 19.56
N ALA A 63 17.64 37.67 20.86
CA ALA A 63 16.94 38.47 21.87
C ALA A 63 17.44 39.93 21.98
N PRO A 64 16.65 40.77 22.67
CA PRO A 64 17.22 41.34 23.89
C PRO A 64 16.31 41.32 25.12
N SER A 65 17.02 41.43 26.25
CA SER A 65 16.68 41.48 27.67
C SER A 65 15.68 42.55 28.11
N ASN A 66 14.98 42.29 29.22
CA ASN A 66 14.86 43.25 30.33
C ASN A 66 14.46 42.59 31.67
N GLU A 67 15.01 43.18 32.73
CA GLU A 67 15.09 42.76 34.14
C GLU A 67 13.84 43.01 35.02
N ASN A 68 13.94 42.46 36.25
CA ASN A 68 13.27 42.80 37.53
C ASN A 68 11.88 42.21 37.79
N GLN A 69 11.56 41.58 38.94
CA GLN A 69 12.02 41.65 40.35
C GLN A 69 11.80 40.27 41.04
N VAL A 70 12.78 39.70 41.74
CA VAL A 70 13.00 39.68 43.22
C VAL A 70 11.81 39.20 44.08
N ASN A 71 11.97 38.05 44.74
CA ASN A 71 11.84 37.90 46.20
C ASN A 71 12.45 36.56 46.66
N ASP A 72 13.53 36.70 47.43
CA ASP A 72 14.21 35.67 48.22
C ASP A 72 13.37 35.21 49.42
N VAL A 73 13.45 33.92 49.78
CA VAL A 73 13.64 33.49 51.17
C VAL A 73 14.55 32.25 51.15
N GLU A 74 15.70 32.38 51.81
CA GLU A 74 16.72 31.37 52.07
C GLU A 74 16.26 30.30 53.08
N GLY A 75 16.91 29.14 53.02
CA GLY A 75 16.79 28.05 53.97
C GLY A 75 17.80 26.95 53.66
N GLU A 76 19.06 27.27 53.88
CA GLU A 76 20.28 26.46 53.75
C GLU A 76 20.27 25.21 54.67
N VAL A 77 20.76 24.07 54.16
CA VAL A 77 21.71 23.19 54.88
C VAL A 77 22.45 22.31 53.86
N ALA A 78 23.77 22.42 53.90
CA ALA A 78 24.74 21.64 53.15
C ALA A 78 25.06 20.31 53.86
N GLU A 79 25.40 19.27 53.09
CA GLU A 79 26.45 18.32 53.48
C GLU A 79 27.02 17.60 52.25
N THR A 80 28.35 17.59 52.19
CA THR A 80 29.25 17.10 51.14
C THR A 80 29.46 15.56 51.14
N PRO A 81 30.05 14.98 50.07
CA PRO A 81 30.11 13.53 49.82
C PRO A 81 31.45 12.87 50.25
N PRO A 82 31.55 11.54 50.15
CA PRO A 82 32.80 10.89 49.72
C PRO A 82 32.55 9.89 48.59
N SER A 83 33.23 10.01 47.45
CA SER A 83 34.58 9.51 47.11
C SER A 83 34.59 8.11 46.50
N THR A 84 34.99 8.11 45.24
CA THR A 84 35.57 7.08 44.39
C THR A 84 36.57 6.16 45.08
N GLU A 85 36.51 4.87 44.76
CA GLU A 85 37.70 4.06 44.62
C GLU A 85 37.66 3.25 43.32
N THR A 86 38.77 3.35 42.61
CA THR A 86 39.07 2.80 41.29
C THR A 86 39.94 1.57 41.49
N THR A 87 39.60 0.43 40.88
CA THR A 87 40.60 -0.60 40.53
C THR A 87 40.31 -1.16 39.15
N GLU A 88 41.25 -0.92 38.24
CA GLU A 88 41.37 -1.46 36.89
C GLU A 88 42.03 -2.86 36.89
N PRO A 89 42.09 -3.57 35.74
CA PRO A 89 41.91 -5.02 35.65
C PRO A 89 43.20 -5.84 35.56
N VAL A 90 43.08 -7.16 35.79
CA VAL A 90 44.11 -8.15 35.45
C VAL A 90 43.60 -9.01 34.29
N GLU A 91 44.40 -9.06 33.23
CA GLU A 91 44.22 -9.84 32.00
C GLU A 91 44.47 -11.37 32.19
N PRO A 92 44.08 -12.20 31.20
CA PRO A 92 43.82 -13.63 31.39
C PRO A 92 45.01 -14.53 31.04
N SER A 93 45.06 -15.70 31.68
CA SER A 93 45.94 -16.81 31.31
C SER A 93 45.12 -18.04 30.89
N THR A 94 45.36 -18.50 29.66
CA THR A 94 44.98 -19.81 29.10
C THR A 94 45.72 -20.95 29.83
N PRO A 95 45.18 -22.19 29.85
CA PRO A 95 45.61 -23.23 28.90
C PRO A 95 44.44 -24.16 28.44
N THR A 96 44.34 -24.53 27.15
CA THR A 96 44.94 -25.69 26.44
C THR A 96 44.32 -27.06 26.73
N GLU A 97 43.89 -27.71 25.64
CA GLU A 97 43.31 -29.05 25.49
C GLU A 97 44.18 -30.20 26.03
N THR A 98 43.52 -31.29 26.46
CA THR A 98 43.99 -32.68 26.31
C THR A 98 42.81 -33.66 26.37
N ASP A 99 42.99 -34.77 25.66
CA ASP A 99 42.07 -35.85 25.26
C ASP A 99 41.28 -36.60 26.36
N GLY A 100 40.19 -37.27 25.94
CA GLY A 100 39.36 -38.20 26.74
C GLY A 100 39.99 -39.61 26.93
N PRO A 101 39.22 -40.72 27.10
CA PRO A 101 37.77 -40.90 27.27
C PRO A 101 37.36 -41.83 28.45
N GLY A 102 36.05 -41.96 28.73
CA GLY A 102 35.51 -43.17 29.38
C GLY A 102 34.27 -42.99 30.28
N GLY A 103 33.23 -43.80 30.02
CA GLY A 103 32.39 -44.38 31.10
C GLY A 103 30.95 -43.90 31.25
N THR A 104 30.06 -44.49 30.45
CA THR A 104 28.64 -44.86 30.69
C THR A 104 28.02 -44.68 32.08
N THR A 105 26.79 -44.12 32.13
CA THR A 105 25.59 -44.84 32.65
C THR A 105 24.28 -44.21 32.16
N GLU A 106 23.45 -45.04 31.50
CA GLU A 106 22.00 -44.85 31.30
C GLU A 106 21.24 -45.04 32.62
N GLN A 107 20.17 -44.28 32.82
CA GLN A 107 18.97 -44.77 33.53
C GLN A 107 17.70 -44.22 32.87
N GLU A 108 16.84 -45.16 32.50
CA GLU A 108 15.56 -45.04 31.80
C GLU A 108 14.36 -45.06 32.78
N ILE A 109 13.30 -44.27 32.43
CA ILE A 109 11.85 -44.61 32.47
C ILE A 109 11.15 -44.60 33.87
N PRO A 110 9.83 -44.24 34.04
CA PRO A 110 8.73 -44.39 33.08
C PRO A 110 7.75 -43.24 32.83
N ILE A 111 7.14 -43.33 31.64
CA ILE A 111 5.90 -42.69 31.19
C ILE A 111 4.74 -43.64 31.53
N GLU A 112 3.71 -43.15 32.22
CA GLU A 112 2.43 -43.84 32.42
C GLU A 112 1.35 -43.25 31.47
N GLU A 113 0.73 -44.12 30.67
CA GLU A 113 -0.58 -43.91 30.06
C GLU A 113 -1.70 -44.43 30.97
N PRO A 114 -2.95 -43.99 30.74
CA PRO A 114 -4.04 -44.96 30.85
C PRO A 114 -5.08 -44.90 29.71
N LYS A 115 -5.24 -46.09 29.08
CA LYS A 115 -6.45 -46.87 28.76
C LYS A 115 -7.56 -46.32 27.84
N GLU A 116 -7.72 -47.05 26.73
CA GLU A 116 -8.92 -47.22 25.92
C GLU A 116 -10.05 -47.99 26.64
N THR A 117 -11.29 -47.73 26.20
CA THR A 117 -12.40 -48.70 26.22
C THR A 117 -13.01 -48.83 24.83
N ASP A 118 -13.25 -50.08 24.49
CA ASP A 118 -13.68 -50.72 23.24
C ASP A 118 -15.10 -50.32 22.76
N GLU A 119 -15.34 -50.40 21.44
CA GLU A 119 -16.42 -51.20 20.83
C GLU A 119 -16.63 -50.91 19.31
N THR A 120 -16.19 -51.89 18.51
CA THR A 120 -16.86 -52.50 17.32
C THR A 120 -16.90 -51.83 15.92
N LYS A 121 -16.34 -52.60 14.97
CA LYS A 121 -16.36 -52.57 13.49
C LYS A 121 -17.60 -53.34 12.94
N PRO A 122 -17.95 -53.26 11.63
CA PRO A 122 -17.45 -54.22 10.61
C PRO A 122 -17.08 -53.54 9.26
N THR A 123 -15.94 -53.83 8.60
CA THR A 123 -15.68 -54.81 7.49
C THR A 123 -16.69 -54.70 6.34
N ASP A 124 -16.26 -54.47 5.09
CA ASP A 124 -15.64 -55.49 4.24
C ASP A 124 -14.50 -55.02 3.32
N GLU A 125 -13.65 -56.00 3.00
CA GLU A 125 -12.52 -56.03 2.07
C GLU A 125 -12.95 -56.58 0.69
N GLU A 126 -12.13 -56.32 -0.34
CA GLU A 126 -11.69 -57.22 -1.44
C GLU A 126 -11.10 -56.30 -2.54
N GLU A 127 -9.79 -56.22 -2.76
CA GLU A 127 -8.80 -57.17 -3.32
C GLU A 127 -8.58 -57.02 -4.85
N VAL A 128 -7.41 -56.43 -5.16
CA VAL A 128 -6.39 -56.73 -6.20
C VAL A 128 -6.83 -57.09 -7.64
N THR A 129 -6.24 -56.38 -8.63
CA THR A 129 -5.38 -56.95 -9.69
C THR A 129 -4.82 -55.88 -10.65
N ASP A 130 -3.50 -55.93 -10.83
CA ASP A 130 -2.71 -55.42 -11.96
C ASP A 130 -2.28 -56.69 -12.78
N PRO A 131 -1.59 -56.70 -13.96
CA PRO A 131 -0.94 -55.60 -14.70
C PRO A 131 -0.93 -55.73 -16.27
N LYS A 132 -0.12 -54.86 -16.91
CA LYS A 132 0.59 -54.95 -18.24
C LYS A 132 -0.08 -54.35 -19.50
N GLU A 133 0.49 -53.31 -20.14
CA GLU A 133 1.63 -53.24 -21.12
C GLU A 133 1.03 -53.12 -22.57
N VAL A 134 1.35 -52.18 -23.47
CA VAL A 134 2.50 -52.09 -24.42
C VAL A 134 2.21 -50.93 -25.45
N ASP A 135 3.25 -50.19 -25.87
CA ASP A 135 3.55 -49.49 -27.16
C ASP A 135 2.58 -48.50 -27.86
N GLU A 136 2.99 -47.74 -28.88
CA GLU A 136 4.17 -46.94 -29.27
C GLU A 136 3.73 -46.21 -30.58
N ASN A 137 4.31 -45.04 -30.83
CA ASN A 137 4.65 -44.45 -32.14
C ASN A 137 3.62 -44.12 -33.26
N LYS A 138 3.71 -42.83 -33.67
CA LYS A 138 3.98 -42.27 -35.02
C LYS A 138 2.86 -41.95 -36.05
N THR A 139 2.87 -40.65 -36.39
CA THR A 139 2.84 -39.96 -37.71
C THR A 139 2.10 -40.53 -38.91
N GLY A 140 1.35 -39.62 -39.56
CA GLY A 140 0.96 -39.68 -40.98
C GLY A 140 0.66 -38.28 -41.52
N ASP A 141 1.33 -37.93 -42.61
CA ASP A 141 1.38 -36.66 -43.35
C ASP A 141 0.35 -36.60 -44.51
N SER A 142 0.27 -35.43 -45.17
CA SER A 142 -0.19 -35.15 -46.56
C SER A 142 -1.71 -34.97 -46.77
N THR A 143 -2.24 -34.00 -47.55
CA THR A 143 -1.81 -33.34 -48.80
C THR A 143 -2.51 -31.98 -49.08
N VAL A 144 -1.88 -31.12 -49.89
CA VAL A 144 -2.41 -29.94 -50.65
C VAL A 144 -3.11 -30.40 -51.96
N PRO A 145 -4.00 -29.61 -52.61
CA PRO A 145 -3.67 -28.65 -53.71
C PRO A 145 -4.49 -27.32 -53.59
N ASP A 146 -4.12 -26.10 -53.98
CA ASP A 146 -3.42 -25.43 -55.11
C ASP A 146 -4.40 -24.51 -55.90
N ALA A 147 -4.13 -23.19 -55.84
CA ALA A 147 -4.28 -22.03 -56.78
C ALA A 147 -5.49 -21.88 -57.78
N PRO A 148 -5.80 -20.66 -58.34
CA PRO A 148 -4.89 -19.53 -58.57
C PRO A 148 -5.38 -18.07 -58.34
N GLU A 149 -4.35 -17.26 -58.02
CA GLU A 149 -3.97 -15.88 -58.40
C GLU A 149 -4.87 -15.00 -59.30
N VAL A 150 -5.11 -13.75 -58.87
CA VAL A 150 -5.13 -12.56 -59.77
C VAL A 150 -4.49 -11.36 -59.06
N VAL A 151 -3.40 -10.89 -59.67
CA VAL A 151 -2.71 -9.60 -59.46
C VAL A 151 -3.48 -8.51 -60.20
N GLU A 152 -3.69 -7.32 -59.62
CA GLU A 152 -3.76 -6.08 -60.39
C GLU A 152 -3.54 -4.82 -59.53
N LYS A 153 -2.48 -4.06 -59.87
CA LYS A 153 -2.46 -2.59 -59.76
C LYS A 153 -2.81 -2.05 -61.16
N PRO A 154 -3.42 -0.85 -61.23
CA PRO A 154 -2.75 0.19 -62.02
C PRO A 154 -2.76 1.59 -61.36
N VAL A 155 -1.93 2.45 -61.96
CA VAL A 155 -1.61 3.86 -61.69
C VAL A 155 -2.51 4.78 -62.54
N VAL A 156 -2.35 6.12 -62.36
CA VAL A 156 -2.80 7.32 -63.14
C VAL A 156 -4.22 7.84 -62.88
N ASP A 157 -4.55 9.14 -62.80
CA ASP A 157 -3.83 10.42 -62.94
C ASP A 157 -4.62 11.54 -62.22
N SER A 158 -3.90 12.63 -61.96
CA SER A 158 -4.24 13.98 -61.54
C SER A 158 -5.43 14.64 -62.28
N SER A 159 -6.23 15.44 -61.55
CA SER A 159 -6.55 16.84 -61.88
C SER A 159 -7.84 17.32 -61.20
N ALA A 160 -7.71 18.23 -60.23
CA ALA A 160 -8.71 19.27 -60.00
C ALA A 160 -8.02 20.49 -59.37
N LYS A 161 -7.87 21.53 -60.22
CA LYS A 161 -7.43 22.88 -59.89
C LYS A 161 -8.26 23.48 -58.76
N GLN A 162 -7.59 24.12 -57.79
CA GLN A 162 -8.09 25.36 -57.22
C GLN A 162 -7.06 26.46 -57.47
N GLU A 163 -7.45 27.40 -58.33
CA GLU A 163 -6.85 28.72 -58.45
C GLU A 163 -7.08 29.48 -57.14
N VAL A 164 -6.01 29.99 -56.53
CA VAL A 164 -6.07 31.15 -55.64
C VAL A 164 -5.13 32.17 -56.24
N THR A 165 -5.71 33.06 -57.06
CA THR A 165 -5.07 34.28 -57.51
C THR A 165 -5.11 35.32 -56.39
N THR A 166 -3.91 35.77 -56.09
CA THR A 166 -3.48 36.96 -55.37
C THR A 166 -4.39 38.18 -55.51
N ASN A 167 -4.73 38.81 -54.39
CA ASN A 167 -4.95 40.26 -54.34
C ASN A 167 -3.89 40.91 -53.44
N LYS A 168 -3.00 41.66 -54.10
CA LYS A 168 -2.05 42.60 -53.51
C LYS A 168 -2.83 43.81 -52.98
N ASN A 169 -2.64 44.15 -51.71
CA ASN A 169 -2.77 45.53 -51.25
C ASN A 169 -1.36 46.08 -51.00
N THR A 170 -0.96 47.05 -51.83
CA THR A 170 0.20 47.91 -51.58
C THR A 170 -0.27 49.34 -51.75
N VAL A 171 -0.25 50.14 -50.69
CA VAL A 171 0.01 51.58 -50.79
C VAL A 171 1.08 51.87 -49.75
N ALA A 172 2.19 52.40 -50.25
CA ALA A 172 3.37 52.80 -49.52
C ALA A 172 3.45 54.33 -49.42
N SER A 173 4.50 54.79 -48.72
CA SER A 173 5.17 56.10 -48.79
C SER A 173 4.81 57.09 -47.65
N THR A 174 5.72 57.77 -46.93
CA THR A 174 7.17 57.68 -46.62
C THR A 174 7.48 58.73 -45.48
N PRO A 175 8.68 58.73 -44.85
CA PRO A 175 9.06 59.46 -43.61
C PRO A 175 9.83 60.79 -43.86
N PRO A 176 10.40 61.50 -42.84
CA PRO A 176 11.84 61.29 -42.49
C PRO A 176 12.35 61.65 -41.05
N LYS A 177 13.32 60.84 -40.56
CA LYS A 177 14.70 61.13 -40.06
C LYS A 177 15.07 62.20 -38.97
N ALA A 178 15.54 61.68 -37.81
CA ALA A 178 16.80 61.87 -37.02
C ALA A 178 17.23 63.15 -36.22
N ALA A 179 17.82 62.84 -35.04
CA ALA A 179 18.86 63.53 -34.21
C ALA A 179 18.44 64.83 -33.46
N THR A 180 18.84 65.16 -32.22
CA THR A 180 19.97 64.82 -31.33
C THR A 180 19.69 65.38 -29.91
N ALA A 181 20.47 64.92 -28.90
CA ALA A 181 20.91 65.62 -27.66
C ALA A 181 20.50 64.98 -26.32
N ALA A 182 21.52 64.49 -25.61
CA ALA A 182 21.52 64.19 -24.18
C ALA A 182 21.78 65.47 -23.35
N PRO A 183 21.41 65.47 -22.05
CA PRO A 183 22.46 65.61 -21.05
C PRO A 183 22.38 64.58 -19.90
N LYS A 184 23.51 64.45 -19.22
CA LYS A 184 23.87 63.47 -18.18
C LYS A 184 23.16 63.71 -16.83
N ALA A 185 22.72 62.58 -16.26
CA ALA A 185 22.86 62.09 -14.87
C ALA A 185 22.33 62.89 -13.66
N ALA A 186 21.39 62.25 -12.93
CA ALA A 186 21.37 62.22 -11.47
C ALA A 186 20.68 60.94 -10.93
N VAL A 187 21.51 60.04 -10.40
CA VAL A 187 21.35 59.21 -9.18
C VAL A 187 20.06 58.38 -8.93
N ALA A 188 20.24 57.07 -9.10
CA ALA A 188 19.74 55.94 -8.29
C ALA A 188 18.32 55.99 -7.68
N SER A 189 17.44 55.16 -8.24
CA SER A 189 16.43 54.43 -7.47
C SER A 189 16.58 52.93 -7.74
N ALA A 190 16.71 52.16 -6.66
CA ALA A 190 16.91 50.71 -6.62
C ALA A 190 15.96 49.91 -7.54
N PRO A 191 16.36 48.71 -8.01
CA PRO A 191 15.42 47.82 -8.69
C PRO A 191 14.31 47.46 -7.71
N LYS A 192 13.07 47.82 -8.05
CA LYS A 192 11.88 47.29 -7.39
C LYS A 192 11.94 45.78 -7.57
N ALA A 193 12.24 45.07 -6.49
CA ALA A 193 12.19 43.62 -6.45
C ALA A 193 10.83 43.18 -7.00
N GLU A 194 10.83 42.44 -8.09
CA GLU A 194 9.66 41.72 -8.55
C GLU A 194 9.29 40.75 -7.42
N THR A 195 8.21 41.07 -6.71
CA THR A 195 7.55 40.13 -5.83
C THR A 195 7.16 38.94 -6.69
N LYS A 196 7.86 37.81 -6.52
CA LYS A 196 7.50 36.53 -7.10
C LYS A 196 6.02 36.30 -6.80
N ALA A 197 5.18 36.36 -7.82
CA ALA A 197 3.75 36.15 -7.69
C ALA A 197 3.51 34.84 -6.91
N ALA A 198 2.72 34.90 -5.84
CA ALA A 198 2.30 33.72 -5.11
C ALA A 198 1.73 32.71 -6.11
N ALA A 199 2.22 31.47 -6.07
CA ALA A 199 1.74 30.44 -6.98
C ALA A 199 0.23 30.28 -6.80
N ALA A 200 -0.52 30.35 -7.90
CA ALA A 200 -1.97 30.18 -7.85
C ALA A 200 -2.31 28.85 -7.16
N PRO A 201 -3.34 28.81 -6.30
CA PRO A 201 -3.72 27.58 -5.63
C PRO A 201 -4.04 26.48 -6.66
N THR A 202 -3.69 25.24 -6.33
CA THR A 202 -3.91 24.07 -7.20
C THR A 202 -4.54 22.94 -6.41
N ILE A 203 -5.26 22.07 -7.11
CA ILE A 203 -5.89 20.87 -6.55
C ILE A 203 -5.05 19.66 -6.93
N ALA A 204 -4.74 18.81 -5.95
CA ALA A 204 -4.06 17.54 -6.18
C ALA A 204 -5.07 16.45 -6.58
N ILE A 205 -4.74 15.67 -7.62
CA ILE A 205 -5.54 14.54 -8.06
C ILE A 205 -4.83 13.24 -7.70
N TYR A 206 -5.46 12.45 -6.85
CA TYR A 206 -4.99 11.14 -6.41
C TYR A 206 -5.14 10.10 -7.52
N ARG A 207 -4.19 9.18 -7.64
CA ARG A 207 -4.35 7.96 -8.46
C ARG A 207 -4.34 6.73 -7.59
N VAL A 208 -5.32 5.86 -7.80
CA VAL A 208 -5.44 4.57 -7.13
C VAL A 208 -5.58 3.47 -8.18
N TYR A 209 -4.86 2.37 -7.98
CA TYR A 209 -4.80 1.22 -8.89
C TYR A 209 -5.53 0.02 -8.30
N ASN A 210 -6.42 -0.58 -9.06
CA ASN A 210 -7.09 -1.82 -8.71
C ASN A 210 -6.28 -3.02 -9.22
N PRO A 211 -5.65 -3.83 -8.36
CA PRO A 211 -4.88 -5.00 -8.78
C PRO A 211 -5.75 -6.12 -9.38
N ASN A 212 -7.07 -6.12 -9.13
CA ASN A 212 -7.97 -7.17 -9.60
C ASN A 212 -8.49 -6.90 -11.02
N SER A 213 -8.74 -5.63 -11.37
CA SER A 213 -9.22 -5.24 -12.71
C SER A 213 -8.15 -4.63 -13.60
N GLY A 214 -7.06 -4.12 -13.04
CA GLY A 214 -6.09 -3.31 -13.76
C GLY A 214 -6.49 -1.83 -13.90
N GLU A 215 -7.64 -1.42 -13.36
CA GLU A 215 -8.13 -0.04 -13.44
C GLU A 215 -7.25 0.93 -12.65
N HIS A 216 -7.04 2.11 -13.22
CA HIS A 216 -6.53 3.27 -12.49
C HIS A 216 -7.65 4.31 -12.36
N LEU A 217 -8.06 4.61 -11.14
CA LEU A 217 -8.98 5.72 -10.89
C LEU A 217 -8.19 6.97 -10.52
N HIS A 218 -8.54 8.08 -11.16
CA HIS A 218 -8.11 9.41 -10.79
C HIS A 218 -9.22 10.14 -10.05
N THR A 219 -8.92 10.67 -8.87
CA THR A 219 -9.93 11.34 -8.03
C THR A 219 -9.38 12.53 -7.26
N MET A 220 -10.18 13.60 -7.16
CA MET A 220 -9.93 14.70 -6.23
C MET A 220 -10.49 14.42 -4.82
N ASN A 221 -11.38 13.42 -4.69
CA ASN A 221 -12.06 13.11 -3.45
C ASN A 221 -11.17 12.23 -2.54
N LEU A 222 -10.76 12.80 -1.41
CA LEU A 222 -9.90 12.12 -0.46
C LEU A 222 -10.57 10.90 0.19
N ASN A 223 -11.89 10.96 0.41
CA ASN A 223 -12.66 9.87 1.00
C ASN A 223 -12.80 8.69 0.04
N GLU A 224 -13.05 8.95 -1.25
CA GLU A 224 -13.08 7.91 -2.31
C GLU A 224 -11.73 7.19 -2.38
N LYS A 225 -10.62 7.95 -2.42
CA LYS A 225 -9.27 7.39 -2.36
C LYS A 225 -9.08 6.53 -1.11
N ASN A 226 -9.40 7.05 0.08
CA ASN A 226 -9.23 6.33 1.35
C ASN A 226 -10.08 5.05 1.40
N TYR A 227 -11.31 5.09 0.89
CA TYR A 227 -12.21 3.95 0.84
C TYR A 227 -11.71 2.87 -0.12
N LEU A 228 -11.28 3.22 -1.32
CA LEU A 228 -10.72 2.27 -2.28
C LEU A 228 -9.45 1.60 -1.76
N VAL A 229 -8.59 2.35 -1.07
CA VAL A 229 -7.41 1.79 -0.40
C VAL A 229 -7.81 0.79 0.69
N LYS A 230 -8.85 1.07 1.48
CA LYS A 230 -9.40 0.09 2.44
C LYS A 230 -9.92 -1.17 1.77
N LEU A 231 -10.47 -1.06 0.56
CA LEU A 231 -10.89 -2.20 -0.26
C LEU A 231 -9.74 -2.93 -0.97
N GLY A 232 -8.49 -2.53 -0.73
CA GLY A 232 -7.30 -3.18 -1.27
C GLY A 232 -6.76 -2.60 -2.58
N TRP A 233 -7.26 -1.45 -3.03
CA TRP A 233 -6.65 -0.71 -4.14
C TRP A 233 -5.33 -0.08 -3.68
N ARG A 234 -4.36 0.03 -4.59
CA ARG A 234 -3.06 0.63 -4.33
C ARG A 234 -3.12 2.13 -4.56
N TYR A 235 -2.86 2.94 -3.54
CA TYR A 235 -2.60 4.36 -3.77
C TYR A 235 -1.25 4.54 -4.46
N GLU A 236 -1.22 5.32 -5.52
CA GLU A 236 -0.03 5.52 -6.37
C GLU A 236 0.50 6.96 -6.32
N GLY A 237 -0.04 7.79 -5.44
CA GLY A 237 0.40 9.18 -5.25
C GLY A 237 -0.48 10.21 -5.94
N ILE A 238 0.06 11.41 -6.08
CA ILE A 238 -0.58 12.51 -6.82
C ILE A 238 -0.25 12.29 -8.28
N SER A 239 -1.26 11.99 -9.10
CA SER A 239 -1.06 11.85 -10.54
C SER A 239 -0.80 13.18 -11.22
N MET A 240 -1.48 14.25 -10.80
CA MET A 240 -1.35 15.57 -11.40
C MET A 240 -1.88 16.65 -10.45
N ARG A 241 -1.57 17.90 -10.77
CA ARG A 241 -2.19 19.10 -10.20
C ARG A 241 -3.00 19.83 -11.26
N VAL A 242 -4.13 20.38 -10.84
CA VAL A 242 -5.11 21.05 -11.70
C VAL A 242 -5.54 22.39 -11.12
N PRO A 243 -5.99 23.36 -11.95
CA PRO A 243 -6.45 24.65 -11.48
C PRO A 243 -7.81 24.55 -10.78
N LEU A 244 -8.17 25.55 -9.99
CA LEU A 244 -9.50 25.65 -9.39
C LEU A 244 -10.59 25.92 -10.43
N SER A 245 -10.25 26.57 -11.55
CA SER A 245 -11.17 26.93 -12.64
C SER A 245 -10.56 26.64 -14.01
N GLY A 246 -11.41 26.53 -15.03
CA GLY A 246 -10.97 26.21 -16.39
C GLY A 246 -12.00 25.41 -17.16
N ARG A 247 -11.53 24.51 -18.03
CA ARG A 247 -12.39 23.61 -18.81
C ARG A 247 -12.87 22.46 -17.92
N GLN A 248 -14.17 22.18 -17.92
CA GLN A 248 -14.77 21.12 -17.12
C GLN A 248 -14.47 19.75 -17.73
N LEU A 249 -13.75 18.90 -17.00
CA LEU A 249 -13.57 17.49 -17.34
C LEU A 249 -14.72 16.69 -16.75
N PHE A 250 -15.41 15.91 -17.57
CA PHE A 250 -16.54 15.07 -17.14
C PHE A 250 -16.06 13.70 -16.68
N ARG A 251 -16.62 13.19 -15.58
CA ARG A 251 -16.46 11.79 -15.14
C ARG A 251 -17.73 10.99 -15.48
N ILE A 252 -17.55 9.84 -16.12
CA ILE A 252 -18.63 8.94 -16.50
C ILE A 252 -18.26 7.53 -16.06
N TYR A 253 -19.18 6.84 -15.39
CA TYR A 253 -19.01 5.48 -14.88
C TYR A 253 -19.83 4.47 -15.68
N ASN A 254 -19.22 3.35 -16.06
CA ASN A 254 -19.91 2.24 -16.67
C ASN A 254 -20.33 1.20 -15.60
N PRO A 255 -21.63 1.08 -15.27
CA PRO A 255 -22.08 0.13 -14.27
C PRO A 255 -21.89 -1.34 -14.67
N ASN A 256 -21.73 -1.64 -15.96
CA ASN A 256 -21.56 -3.00 -16.46
C ASN A 256 -20.11 -3.48 -16.40
N SER A 257 -19.13 -2.59 -16.65
CA SER A 257 -17.71 -2.94 -16.64
C SER A 257 -16.98 -2.52 -15.38
N GLY A 258 -17.52 -1.55 -14.63
CA GLY A 258 -16.86 -0.88 -13.51
C GLY A 258 -15.94 0.28 -13.91
N GLU A 259 -15.81 0.59 -15.21
CA GLU A 259 -14.84 1.57 -15.71
C GLU A 259 -15.25 3.02 -15.44
N HIS A 260 -14.28 3.82 -15.00
CA HIS A 260 -14.38 5.28 -15.03
C HIS A 260 -13.72 5.87 -16.28
N PHE A 261 -14.42 6.81 -16.90
CA PHE A 261 -14.02 7.47 -18.13
C PHE A 261 -14.04 8.98 -17.96
N PHE A 262 -13.04 9.64 -18.54
CA PHE A 262 -12.82 11.08 -18.43
C PHE A 262 -12.79 11.72 -19.81
N THR A 263 -13.57 12.79 -19.99
CA THR A 263 -13.63 13.50 -21.28
C THR A 263 -13.95 14.98 -21.14
N LEU A 264 -13.39 15.79 -22.04
CA LEU A 264 -13.75 17.19 -22.24
C LEU A 264 -14.84 17.35 -23.31
N ASP A 265 -15.16 16.29 -24.05
CA ASP A 265 -16.18 16.31 -25.09
C ASP A 265 -17.56 16.02 -24.51
N GLY A 266 -18.40 17.07 -24.49
CA GLY A 266 -19.79 16.94 -24.07
C GLY A 266 -20.60 15.97 -24.94
N LYS A 267 -20.26 15.80 -26.23
CA LYS A 267 -20.93 14.85 -27.12
C LYS A 267 -20.54 13.41 -26.78
N GLU A 268 -19.27 13.15 -26.48
CA GLU A 268 -18.80 11.84 -26.00
C GLU A 268 -19.52 11.47 -24.70
N ARG A 269 -19.58 12.39 -23.73
CA ARG A 269 -20.38 12.24 -22.50
C ARG A 269 -21.84 11.88 -22.79
N ASP A 270 -22.50 12.64 -23.66
CA ASP A 270 -23.94 12.43 -23.93
C ASP A 270 -24.21 11.13 -24.69
N ASN A 271 -23.29 10.69 -25.53
CA ASN A 271 -23.35 9.39 -26.19
C ASN A 271 -23.18 8.25 -25.19
N LEU A 272 -22.20 8.33 -24.28
CA LEU A 272 -21.99 7.31 -23.23
C LEU A 272 -23.22 7.21 -22.30
N LYS A 273 -23.81 8.35 -21.94
CA LYS A 273 -25.08 8.38 -21.19
C LYS A 273 -26.20 7.64 -21.93
N ARG A 274 -26.35 7.88 -23.23
CA ARG A 274 -27.34 7.18 -24.06
C ARG A 274 -27.07 5.68 -24.14
N SER A 275 -25.81 5.27 -24.05
CA SER A 275 -25.38 3.88 -23.96
C SER A 275 -25.50 3.26 -22.55
N GLY A 276 -26.14 3.96 -21.59
CA GLY A 276 -26.41 3.45 -20.26
C GLY A 276 -25.31 3.68 -19.23
N TRP A 277 -24.29 4.48 -19.56
CA TRP A 277 -23.28 4.89 -18.59
C TRP A 277 -23.83 5.98 -17.68
N ARG A 278 -23.41 5.98 -16.41
CA ARG A 278 -23.82 6.97 -15.42
C ARG A 278 -22.90 8.19 -15.49
N TYR A 279 -23.46 9.36 -15.78
CA TYR A 279 -22.74 10.61 -15.63
C TYR A 279 -22.61 10.95 -14.14
N GLU A 280 -21.37 11.18 -13.69
CA GLU A 280 -21.07 11.43 -12.27
C GLU A 280 -20.73 12.88 -11.97
N GLY A 281 -20.75 13.76 -12.99
CA GLY A 281 -20.50 15.19 -12.82
C GLY A 281 -19.16 15.66 -13.38
N ILE A 282 -18.75 16.84 -12.92
CA ILE A 282 -17.45 17.43 -13.24
C ILE A 282 -16.42 16.75 -12.34
N ALA A 283 -15.44 16.09 -12.94
CA ALA A 283 -14.32 15.49 -12.24
C ALA A 283 -13.44 16.57 -11.60
N TRP A 284 -13.01 17.55 -12.42
CA TRP A 284 -12.24 18.73 -12.02
C TRP A 284 -12.12 19.71 -13.21
N HIS A 285 -11.54 20.89 -12.97
CA HIS A 285 -11.21 21.85 -14.02
C HIS A 285 -9.81 21.61 -14.60
N THR A 286 -9.62 21.85 -15.89
CA THR A 286 -8.34 21.67 -16.60
C THR A 286 -7.91 22.97 -17.30
N PRO A 287 -6.61 23.26 -17.41
CA PRO A 287 -6.11 24.37 -18.21
C PRO A 287 -6.30 24.14 -19.71
N TRP A 288 -6.22 25.23 -20.48
CA TRP A 288 -6.29 25.16 -21.95
C TRP A 288 -5.00 24.63 -22.59
N ALA A 289 -3.87 24.78 -21.91
CA ALA A 289 -2.56 24.29 -22.31
C ALA A 289 -1.74 23.90 -21.06
N GLY A 290 -0.71 23.07 -21.24
CA GLY A 290 0.14 22.62 -20.13
C GLY A 290 0.75 21.25 -20.40
N MET A 291 0.97 20.47 -19.32
CA MET A 291 1.50 19.11 -19.45
C MET A 291 0.39 18.17 -19.95
N PRO A 292 0.61 17.39 -21.01
CA PRO A 292 -0.43 16.55 -21.59
C PRO A 292 -0.74 15.34 -20.72
N MET A 293 -2.02 15.03 -20.56
CA MET A 293 -2.50 13.71 -20.16
C MET A 293 -2.89 12.92 -21.40
N TYR A 294 -2.23 11.79 -21.62
CA TYR A 294 -2.52 10.87 -22.70
C TYR A 294 -3.55 9.83 -22.28
N ARG A 295 -4.40 9.43 -23.22
CA ARG A 295 -5.32 8.29 -23.08
C ARG A 295 -4.96 7.22 -24.10
N VAL A 296 -4.90 5.97 -23.63
CA VAL A 296 -4.73 4.79 -24.48
C VAL A 296 -5.80 3.77 -24.13
N PHE A 297 -6.29 3.07 -25.14
CA PHE A 297 -7.37 2.10 -25.01
C PHE A 297 -6.87 0.69 -25.32
N ASN A 298 -7.19 -0.27 -24.46
CA ASN A 298 -6.91 -1.69 -24.64
C ASN A 298 -8.12 -2.38 -25.31
N PRO A 299 -8.07 -2.67 -26.62
CA PRO A 299 -9.18 -3.34 -27.30
C PRO A 299 -9.41 -4.79 -26.84
N ASN A 300 -8.46 -5.36 -26.09
CA ASN A 300 -8.55 -6.74 -25.59
C ASN A 300 -9.08 -6.81 -24.15
N SER A 301 -9.27 -5.67 -23.48
CA SER A 301 -9.89 -5.65 -22.15
C SER A 301 -11.40 -5.93 -22.26
N ARG A 302 -11.93 -6.69 -21.30
CA ARG A 302 -13.36 -7.06 -21.22
C ARG A 302 -14.07 -6.50 -19.98
N GLY A 303 -13.44 -5.55 -19.28
CA GLY A 303 -13.97 -4.95 -18.06
C GLY A 303 -13.29 -3.62 -17.75
N ALA A 304 -13.38 -3.18 -16.49
CA ALA A 304 -12.64 -2.02 -15.99
C ALA A 304 -11.14 -2.09 -16.30
N GLY A 305 -10.51 -0.93 -16.49
CA GLY A 305 -9.10 -0.82 -16.91
C GLY A 305 -8.88 -0.95 -18.42
N SER A 306 -9.93 -0.77 -19.24
CA SER A 306 -9.78 -0.73 -20.70
C SER A 306 -9.14 0.57 -21.18
N HIS A 307 -9.29 1.68 -20.45
CA HIS A 307 -8.56 2.93 -20.68
C HIS A 307 -7.47 3.16 -19.64
N HIS A 308 -6.34 3.70 -20.08
CA HIS A 308 -5.25 4.14 -19.21
C HIS A 308 -4.93 5.62 -19.46
N TYR A 309 -4.79 6.38 -18.37
CA TYR A 309 -4.49 7.81 -18.39
C TYR A 309 -3.10 8.05 -17.79
N THR A 310 -2.23 8.69 -18.58
CA THR A 310 -0.85 8.95 -18.14
C THR A 310 -0.26 10.23 -18.69
N MET A 311 0.53 10.92 -17.88
CA MET A 311 1.38 12.03 -18.35
C MET A 311 2.74 11.54 -18.84
N LEU A 312 3.07 10.25 -18.63
CA LEU A 312 4.32 9.68 -19.07
C LEU A 312 4.21 9.24 -20.54
N LEU A 313 4.88 9.99 -21.40
CA LEU A 313 5.01 9.68 -22.81
C LEU A 313 5.58 8.28 -23.06
N SER A 314 6.54 7.86 -22.23
CA SER A 314 7.17 6.53 -22.29
C SER A 314 6.19 5.39 -21.98
N GLU A 315 5.35 5.55 -20.95
CA GLU A 315 4.33 4.56 -20.57
C GLU A 315 3.30 4.39 -21.70
N ARG A 316 2.80 5.51 -22.24
CA ARG A 316 1.92 5.50 -23.42
C ARG A 316 2.56 4.73 -24.58
N ASN A 317 3.80 5.06 -24.92
CA ASN A 317 4.51 4.42 -26.03
C ASN A 317 4.76 2.93 -25.78
N ALA A 318 4.99 2.52 -24.54
CA ALA A 318 5.12 1.11 -24.18
C ALA A 318 3.80 0.35 -24.36
N LEU A 319 2.67 0.93 -23.93
CA LEU A 319 1.34 0.34 -24.09
C LEU A 319 0.97 0.19 -25.58
N ILE A 320 1.28 1.19 -26.40
CA ILE A 320 1.06 1.11 -27.85
C ILE A 320 1.84 -0.06 -28.48
N LYS A 321 3.10 -0.27 -28.07
CA LYS A 321 3.92 -1.38 -28.56
C LYS A 321 3.33 -2.76 -28.26
N VAL A 322 2.55 -2.88 -27.17
CA VAL A 322 1.88 -4.13 -26.79
C VAL A 322 0.41 -4.19 -27.24
N GLY A 323 0.03 -3.37 -28.23
CA GLY A 323 -1.25 -3.48 -28.94
C GLY A 323 -2.37 -2.57 -28.43
N TRP A 324 -2.08 -1.63 -27.53
CA TRP A 324 -3.06 -0.62 -27.12
C TRP A 324 -3.20 0.46 -28.20
N ARG A 325 -4.41 1.01 -28.35
CA ARG A 325 -4.71 2.09 -29.28
C ARG A 325 -4.40 3.44 -28.64
N ASN A 326 -3.70 4.30 -29.35
CA ASN A 326 -3.47 5.68 -28.94
C ASN A 326 -4.71 6.53 -29.23
N GLU A 327 -5.23 7.21 -28.22
CA GLU A 327 -6.37 8.14 -28.36
C GLU A 327 -5.94 9.61 -28.23
N GLY A 328 -4.63 9.86 -28.08
CA GLY A 328 -4.06 11.20 -28.06
C GLY A 328 -4.12 11.87 -26.69
N ILE A 329 -4.17 13.20 -26.70
CA ILE A 329 -4.22 14.03 -25.50
C ILE A 329 -5.69 14.20 -25.11
N SER A 330 -6.05 13.73 -23.91
CA SER A 330 -7.41 13.92 -23.40
C SER A 330 -7.61 15.27 -22.72
N TRP A 331 -6.61 15.74 -21.96
CA TRP A 331 -6.59 17.07 -21.36
C TRP A 331 -5.16 17.53 -21.05
N TYR A 332 -5.01 18.81 -20.68
CA TYR A 332 -3.77 19.37 -20.15
C TYR A 332 -3.85 19.51 -18.63
N THR A 333 -2.72 19.48 -17.95
CA THR A 333 -2.59 19.62 -16.50
C THR A 333 -1.54 20.70 -16.16
N LEU A 334 -1.44 21.06 -14.88
CA LEU A 334 -0.36 21.92 -14.38
C LEU A 334 0.92 21.12 -14.05
N GLY A 335 0.99 19.83 -14.44
CA GLY A 335 2.05 18.92 -14.04
C GLY A 335 1.91 18.51 -12.58
N GLY A 336 3.01 18.55 -11.81
CA GLY A 336 2.97 18.27 -10.37
C GLY A 336 2.63 16.82 -10.03
N ALA A 337 2.88 15.88 -10.96
CA ALA A 337 2.83 14.45 -10.62
C ALA A 337 3.84 14.19 -9.50
N GLN A 338 3.37 13.61 -8.42
CA GLN A 338 4.17 13.04 -7.35
C GLN A 338 3.74 11.58 -7.22
N PRO A 339 4.08 10.73 -8.22
CA PRO A 339 3.86 9.32 -8.08
C PRO A 339 4.64 8.85 -6.87
N ILE A 340 4.02 8.00 -6.06
CA ILE A 340 4.81 7.16 -5.16
C ILE A 340 5.71 6.36 -6.11
N ALA A 341 7.03 6.46 -5.97
CA ALA A 341 7.95 5.60 -6.71
C ALA A 341 7.51 4.11 -6.54
N PRO A 342 8.01 3.12 -7.29
CA PRO A 342 7.95 1.74 -6.81
C PRO A 342 8.66 1.68 -5.46
N VAL A 343 7.89 1.95 -4.42
CA VAL A 343 8.38 2.30 -3.11
C VAL A 343 8.48 0.95 -2.44
N GLN A 344 9.69 0.41 -2.49
CA GLN A 344 10.06 -0.78 -1.78
C GLN A 344 11.07 -0.40 -0.71
N ARG A 345 10.90 -0.97 0.47
CA ARG A 345 11.90 -0.87 1.52
C ARG A 345 11.87 -2.15 2.33
N THR A 346 13.05 -2.71 2.54
CA THR A 346 13.27 -3.74 3.55
C THR A 346 14.11 -3.14 4.65
N LEU A 347 13.68 -3.36 5.88
CA LEU A 347 14.34 -2.92 7.09
C LEU A 347 15.11 -4.12 7.65
N ASN A 348 16.36 -3.92 8.02
CA ASN A 348 17.18 -4.96 8.64
C ASN A 348 16.79 -5.14 10.12
N VAL A 349 15.54 -5.54 10.37
CA VAL A 349 15.03 -5.80 11.72
C VAL A 349 15.68 -7.08 12.24
N PRO A 350 16.27 -7.11 13.44
CA PRO A 350 16.77 -8.36 14.01
C PRO A 350 15.60 -9.29 14.32
N TYR A 351 15.60 -10.50 13.75
CA TYR A 351 14.59 -11.51 14.06
C TYR A 351 14.74 -11.99 15.50
N VAL A 352 13.63 -12.16 16.20
CA VAL A 352 13.58 -12.66 17.58
C VAL A 352 12.54 -13.77 17.65
N SER A 353 12.99 -15.00 17.91
CA SER A 353 12.10 -16.12 18.19
C SER A 353 11.52 -15.98 19.59
N GLN A 354 10.23 -16.27 19.77
CA GLN A 354 9.67 -16.45 21.11
C GLN A 354 10.06 -17.80 21.74
N TYR A 355 10.50 -18.77 20.95
CA TYR A 355 10.89 -20.11 21.42
C TYR A 355 12.37 -20.22 21.80
N VAL A 356 13.25 -19.44 21.17
CA VAL A 356 14.70 -19.54 21.39
C VAL A 356 15.32 -18.17 21.64
N PRO A 357 16.21 -18.03 22.65
CA PRO A 357 16.64 -19.07 23.61
C PRO A 357 15.71 -19.22 24.83
N VAL A 358 14.69 -18.37 24.96
CA VAL A 358 13.93 -18.20 26.22
C VAL A 358 12.82 -19.24 26.40
N PHE A 359 12.34 -19.87 25.33
CA PHE A 359 11.17 -20.75 25.32
C PHE A 359 9.94 -20.14 26.02
N SER A 360 9.34 -19.14 25.38
CA SER A 360 8.12 -18.43 25.81
C SER A 360 6.99 -18.57 24.77
N PRO A 361 6.28 -19.72 24.71
CA PRO A 361 5.26 -19.98 23.69
C PRO A 361 4.05 -19.02 23.69
N TRP A 362 3.84 -18.25 24.76
CA TRP A 362 2.83 -17.17 24.84
C TRP A 362 3.46 -15.77 24.92
N GLY A 363 4.72 -15.65 24.51
CA GLY A 363 5.54 -14.44 24.61
C GLY A 363 5.61 -13.58 23.35
N CYS A 364 4.66 -13.71 22.41
CA CYS A 364 4.73 -13.06 21.09
C CYS A 364 4.85 -11.52 21.15
N ALA A 365 4.19 -10.88 22.12
CA ALA A 365 4.28 -9.45 22.36
C ALA A 365 5.69 -9.00 22.74
N GLY A 366 6.30 -9.69 23.73
CA GLY A 366 7.66 -9.40 24.18
C GLY A 366 8.70 -9.61 23.07
N ALA A 367 8.58 -10.73 22.33
CA ALA A 367 9.47 -11.03 21.20
C ALA A 367 9.35 -9.97 20.09
N SER A 368 8.13 -9.63 19.67
CA SER A 368 7.88 -8.62 18.64
C SER A 368 8.36 -7.23 19.07
N MET A 369 8.09 -6.82 20.32
CA MET A 369 8.59 -5.56 20.87
C MET A 369 10.12 -5.53 20.87
N THR A 370 10.77 -6.65 21.21
CA THR A 370 12.23 -6.78 21.21
C THR A 370 12.80 -6.57 19.80
N MET A 371 12.16 -7.10 18.74
CA MET A 371 12.57 -6.83 17.36
C MET A 371 12.56 -5.33 17.03
N LEU A 372 11.47 -4.63 17.39
CA LEU A 372 11.33 -3.17 17.18
C LEU A 372 12.44 -2.39 17.87
N LEU A 373 12.70 -2.69 19.15
CA LEU A 373 13.68 -1.97 19.96
C LEU A 373 15.12 -2.25 19.52
N ARG A 374 15.44 -3.52 19.20
CA ARG A 374 16.77 -3.89 18.67
C ARG A 374 17.03 -3.27 17.30
N TYR A 375 16.01 -3.09 16.46
CA TYR A 375 16.15 -2.35 15.20
C TYR A 375 16.57 -0.88 15.43
N LYS A 376 16.13 -0.24 16.53
CA LYS A 376 16.60 1.10 16.94
C LYS A 376 17.93 1.07 17.70
N GLY A 377 18.67 -0.04 17.62
CA GLY A 377 19.98 -0.19 18.26
C GLY A 377 19.93 -0.31 19.79
N LYS A 378 18.76 -0.64 20.38
CA LYS A 378 18.66 -0.83 21.83
C LYS A 378 19.06 -2.24 22.23
N ASN A 379 19.86 -2.35 23.28
CA ASN A 379 20.18 -3.63 23.90
C ASN A 379 19.00 -4.07 24.78
N VAL A 380 18.21 -5.01 24.28
CA VAL A 380 17.01 -5.53 24.95
C VAL A 380 17.16 -7.02 25.11
N ASP A 381 17.23 -7.47 26.37
CA ASP A 381 17.23 -8.89 26.72
C ASP A 381 15.81 -9.45 26.69
N LEU A 382 15.61 -10.54 25.93
CA LEU A 382 14.28 -11.12 25.76
C LEU A 382 13.79 -11.76 27.07
N LYS A 383 14.68 -12.41 27.83
CA LYS A 383 14.28 -13.09 29.07
C LYS A 383 13.74 -12.08 30.08
N TYR A 384 14.46 -10.97 30.27
CA TYR A 384 14.02 -9.86 31.10
C TYR A 384 12.67 -9.31 30.65
N VAL A 385 12.49 -9.12 29.33
CA VAL A 385 11.24 -8.65 28.75
C VAL A 385 10.07 -9.57 29.14
N GLN A 386 10.24 -10.90 29.03
CA GLN A 386 9.19 -11.87 29.36
C GLN A 386 8.94 -11.97 30.87
N ASP A 387 10.00 -11.96 31.69
CA ASP A 387 9.91 -12.05 33.15
C ASP A 387 9.18 -10.84 33.78
N HIS A 388 9.27 -9.67 33.15
CA HIS A 388 8.73 -8.40 33.65
C HIS A 388 7.62 -7.83 32.75
N LEU A 389 7.07 -8.65 31.85
CA LEU A 389 5.96 -8.22 30.99
C LEU A 389 4.78 -7.78 31.89
N PRO A 390 4.13 -6.63 31.63
CA PRO A 390 2.98 -6.23 32.42
C PRO A 390 1.84 -7.27 32.33
N MET A 391 1.41 -7.77 33.48
CA MET A 391 0.41 -8.84 33.60
C MET A 391 -0.89 -8.33 34.21
N TYR A 392 -2.01 -8.87 33.74
CA TYR A 392 -3.31 -8.71 34.39
C TYR A 392 -3.37 -9.56 35.69
N PRO A 393 -3.95 -9.06 36.80
CA PRO A 393 -4.69 -7.81 36.94
C PRO A 393 -3.86 -6.58 37.38
N ASN A 394 -2.56 -6.74 37.66
CA ASN A 394 -1.70 -5.64 38.14
C ASN A 394 -1.62 -4.49 37.11
N ASP A 395 -1.59 -4.82 35.83
CA ASP A 395 -1.82 -3.89 34.73
C ASP A 395 -3.15 -4.25 34.05
N LYS A 396 -4.10 -3.31 33.99
CA LYS A 396 -5.43 -3.52 33.39
C LYS A 396 -5.37 -3.89 31.92
N GLY A 397 -4.38 -3.37 31.19
CA GLY A 397 -4.11 -3.70 29.80
C GLY A 397 -3.02 -4.76 29.63
N GLY A 398 -2.52 -5.35 30.73
CA GLY A 398 -1.50 -6.38 30.75
C GLY A 398 -1.93 -7.69 30.10
N GLN A 399 -0.95 -8.56 29.83
CA GLN A 399 -1.22 -9.89 29.33
C GLN A 399 -1.94 -10.72 30.40
N LYS A 400 -2.97 -11.47 29.98
CA LYS A 400 -3.63 -12.44 30.85
C LYS A 400 -3.11 -13.84 30.58
N GLY A 401 -2.54 -14.45 31.61
CA GLY A 401 -1.98 -15.81 31.62
C GLY A 401 -0.47 -15.87 31.37
N ASN A 402 0.15 -16.94 31.82
CA ASN A 402 1.61 -17.06 31.90
C ASN A 402 2.27 -17.12 30.51
N VAL A 403 3.34 -16.33 30.29
CA VAL A 403 4.09 -16.25 29.01
C VAL A 403 4.84 -17.54 28.63
N TYR A 404 5.21 -18.35 29.63
CA TYR A 404 5.99 -19.58 29.49
C TYR A 404 5.12 -20.83 29.39
N THR A 405 4.09 -20.93 30.23
CA THR A 405 3.27 -22.14 30.35
C THR A 405 1.89 -22.03 29.72
N GLY A 406 1.43 -20.80 29.44
CA GLY A 406 0.08 -20.56 28.93
C GLY A 406 -1.02 -20.74 29.96
N ALA A 407 -0.67 -21.08 31.20
CA ALA A 407 -1.62 -21.25 32.29
C ALA A 407 -2.45 -19.97 32.46
N GLY A 408 -3.78 -20.11 32.39
CA GLY A 408 -4.72 -19.00 32.51
C GLY A 408 -4.71 -18.02 31.33
N PHE A 409 -4.20 -18.40 30.15
CA PHE A 409 -4.16 -17.53 28.99
C PHE A 409 -5.55 -17.05 28.58
N GLY A 410 -5.68 -15.73 28.38
CA GLY A 410 -6.91 -15.10 27.90
C GLY A 410 -6.67 -14.15 26.73
N TRP A 411 -5.72 -13.24 26.88
CA TRP A 411 -5.39 -12.25 25.85
C TRP A 411 -3.95 -11.78 25.95
N VAL A 412 -3.42 -11.36 24.81
CA VAL A 412 -2.13 -10.68 24.73
C VAL A 412 -2.26 -9.24 25.23
N ILE A 413 -1.21 -8.75 25.90
CA ILE A 413 -1.07 -7.37 26.37
C ILE A 413 -1.50 -6.34 25.30
N THR A 414 -2.22 -5.29 25.73
CA THR A 414 -2.74 -4.23 24.87
C THR A 414 -1.62 -3.33 24.29
N PRO A 415 -1.88 -2.62 23.16
CA PRO A 415 -0.91 -1.69 22.59
C PRO A 415 -0.44 -0.59 23.56
N ASP A 416 -1.32 -0.03 24.38
CA ASP A 416 -0.96 1.04 25.32
C ASP A 416 -0.02 0.55 26.42
N SER A 417 -0.37 -0.55 27.10
CA SER A 417 0.47 -1.13 28.14
C SER A 417 1.82 -1.61 27.58
N LEU A 418 1.83 -2.24 26.40
CA LEU A 418 3.07 -2.68 25.75
C LEU A 418 3.94 -1.50 25.29
N ALA A 419 3.34 -0.45 24.70
CA ALA A 419 4.08 0.75 24.31
C ALA A 419 4.65 1.48 25.54
N ASN A 420 3.90 1.57 26.63
CA ASN A 420 4.39 2.15 27.89
C ASN A 420 5.54 1.35 28.50
N TYR A 421 5.47 0.02 28.45
CA TYR A 421 6.57 -0.84 28.87
C TYR A 421 7.81 -0.66 27.99
N ALA A 422 7.63 -0.61 26.66
CA ALA A 422 8.71 -0.40 25.70
C ALA A 422 9.46 0.94 25.89
N LYS A 423 8.79 1.98 26.43
CA LYS A 423 9.39 3.29 26.71
C LYS A 423 10.56 3.24 27.70
N LYS A 424 10.71 2.16 28.46
CA LYS A 424 11.89 1.91 29.29
C LYS A 424 13.19 1.88 28.47
N TRP A 425 13.15 1.40 27.23
CA TRP A 425 14.31 1.33 26.34
C TRP A 425 14.33 2.40 25.26
N TYR A 426 13.16 2.86 24.80
CA TYR A 426 13.06 3.86 23.74
C TYR A 426 11.83 4.75 23.93
N LYS A 427 12.04 6.05 24.20
CA LYS A 427 10.95 6.99 24.53
C LYS A 427 9.95 7.18 23.37
N ASN A 428 10.39 7.06 22.12
CA ASN A 428 9.57 7.29 20.93
C ASN A 428 8.85 6.01 20.47
N VAL A 429 8.33 5.23 21.42
CA VAL A 429 7.39 4.13 21.16
C VAL A 429 5.99 4.63 21.45
N SER A 430 5.04 4.38 20.54
CA SER A 430 3.66 4.80 20.72
C SER A 430 2.67 3.76 20.20
N ASN A 431 1.49 3.75 20.82
CA ASN A 431 0.32 3.10 20.26
C ASN A 431 -0.11 3.88 19.01
N ILE A 432 -0.15 3.20 17.86
CA ILE A 432 -0.58 3.75 16.57
C ILE A 432 -1.80 2.98 16.05
N SER A 433 -2.62 2.43 16.94
CA SER A 433 -3.80 1.67 16.54
C SER A 433 -4.76 2.52 15.70
N ASN A 434 -5.49 1.86 14.80
CA ASN A 434 -6.46 2.44 13.87
C ASN A 434 -5.88 3.36 12.78
N ILE A 435 -4.56 3.37 12.58
CA ILE A 435 -3.95 4.03 11.41
C ILE A 435 -4.38 3.36 10.10
N SER A 436 -4.29 4.04 8.96
CA SER A 436 -4.58 3.39 7.68
C SER A 436 -3.46 2.42 7.26
N THR A 437 -3.77 1.46 6.39
CA THR A 437 -2.74 0.63 5.73
C THR A 437 -1.70 1.49 5.03
N GLN A 438 -2.10 2.62 4.42
CA GLN A 438 -1.17 3.55 3.79
C GLN A 438 -0.20 4.16 4.81
N ASN A 439 -0.69 4.54 5.99
CA ASN A 439 0.19 5.07 7.05
C ASN A 439 1.20 4.02 7.54
N ILE A 440 0.83 2.73 7.53
CA ILE A 440 1.77 1.63 7.78
C ILE A 440 2.83 1.60 6.69
N VAL A 441 2.43 1.63 5.41
CA VAL A 441 3.37 1.72 4.27
C VAL A 441 4.31 2.90 4.47
N ASP A 442 3.80 4.10 4.68
CA ASP A 442 4.61 5.31 4.83
C ASP A 442 5.61 5.20 5.98
N ARG A 443 5.23 4.57 7.10
CA ARG A 443 6.15 4.27 8.21
C ARG A 443 7.28 3.35 7.79
N ILE A 444 6.97 2.24 7.12
CA ILE A 444 7.99 1.29 6.65
C ILE A 444 8.95 1.98 5.69
N ILE A 445 8.44 2.80 4.79
CA ILE A 445 9.21 3.52 3.79
C ILE A 445 10.10 4.59 4.40
N ASN A 446 9.66 5.20 5.49
CA ASN A 446 10.45 6.12 6.29
C ASN A 446 11.40 5.41 7.28
N GLY A 447 11.57 4.08 7.17
CA GLY A 447 12.53 3.35 7.99
C GLY A 447 12.01 2.97 9.37
N ASN A 448 10.69 2.91 9.57
CA ASN A 448 10.08 2.65 10.87
C ASN A 448 9.25 1.36 10.85
N PRO A 449 9.74 0.24 11.41
CA PRO A 449 8.97 -0.99 11.49
C PRO A 449 7.75 -0.82 12.39
N VAL A 450 6.76 -1.69 12.17
CA VAL A 450 5.47 -1.64 12.89
C VAL A 450 5.20 -3.00 13.50
N LEU A 451 4.87 -3.04 14.79
CA LEU A 451 4.30 -4.21 15.43
C LEU A 451 2.79 -4.15 15.26
N TYR A 452 2.16 -5.27 14.88
CA TYR A 452 0.70 -5.35 14.77
C TYR A 452 0.16 -6.62 15.43
N TYR A 453 -1.15 -6.61 15.69
CA TYR A 453 -1.87 -7.73 16.28
C TYR A 453 -2.71 -8.43 15.21
N GLY A 454 -2.67 -9.75 15.19
CA GLY A 454 -3.42 -10.57 14.24
C GLY A 454 -3.57 -12.02 14.68
N TYR A 455 -3.66 -12.93 13.70
CA TYR A 455 -3.82 -14.37 13.93
C TYR A 455 -2.48 -15.12 13.94
N SER A 456 -2.39 -16.16 14.75
CA SER A 456 -1.29 -17.13 14.75
C SER A 456 -1.58 -18.35 13.88
N SER A 457 -0.55 -19.13 13.57
CA SER A 457 -0.68 -20.45 12.93
C SER A 457 -1.34 -21.52 13.83
N TYR A 458 -1.50 -21.24 15.13
CA TYR A 458 -2.21 -22.09 16.10
C TYR A 458 -3.61 -21.55 16.44
N GLN A 459 -4.06 -20.54 15.71
CA GLN A 459 -5.33 -19.89 15.97
C GLN A 459 -6.50 -20.85 15.72
N ALA A 460 -7.28 -21.12 16.77
CA ALA A 460 -8.49 -21.95 16.73
C ALA A 460 -9.80 -21.16 16.85
N ASN A 461 -9.74 -19.89 17.30
CA ASN A 461 -10.92 -19.02 17.48
C ASN A 461 -10.78 -17.70 16.69
N THR A 462 -11.74 -16.78 16.81
CA THR A 462 -11.73 -15.50 16.07
C THR A 462 -10.98 -14.36 16.78
N ILE A 463 -10.37 -14.62 17.94
CA ILE A 463 -9.66 -13.61 18.74
C ILE A 463 -8.23 -13.43 18.22
N ARG A 464 -7.86 -12.20 17.86
CA ARG A 464 -6.52 -11.85 17.34
C ARG A 464 -5.50 -11.70 18.48
N ASN A 465 -5.04 -12.82 19.01
CA ASN A 465 -4.11 -12.89 20.16
C ASN A 465 -2.67 -13.21 19.73
N HIS A 466 -2.17 -12.58 18.66
CA HIS A 466 -0.80 -12.79 18.21
C HIS A 466 -0.15 -11.49 17.74
N CYS A 467 1.09 -11.24 18.15
CA CYS A 467 1.87 -10.08 17.73
C CYS A 467 2.91 -10.48 16.68
N LYS A 468 3.05 -9.64 15.65
CA LYS A 468 4.03 -9.79 14.57
C LYS A 468 4.64 -8.44 14.21
N VAL A 469 5.70 -8.43 13.40
CA VAL A 469 6.39 -7.21 12.98
C VAL A 469 6.39 -7.07 11.47
N ILE A 470 6.01 -5.89 10.95
CA ILE A 470 6.20 -5.51 9.56
C ILE A 470 7.59 -4.88 9.46
N ALA A 471 8.46 -5.53 8.69
CA ALA A 471 9.86 -5.16 8.46
C ALA A 471 10.12 -4.71 7.02
N GLY A 472 9.10 -4.63 6.17
CA GLY A 472 9.30 -4.19 4.79
C GLY A 472 8.02 -4.07 3.99
N TYR A 473 8.14 -3.41 2.85
CA TYR A 473 7.07 -3.22 1.89
C TYR A 473 7.63 -3.34 0.47
N LYS A 474 6.92 -4.05 -0.40
CA LYS A 474 7.23 -4.24 -1.82
C LYS A 474 5.99 -4.75 -2.54
N ASP A 475 5.65 -4.17 -3.69
CA ASP A 475 4.62 -4.68 -4.59
C ASP A 475 3.28 -5.04 -3.90
N ASN A 476 2.78 -4.13 -3.05
CA ASN A 476 1.54 -4.35 -2.27
C ASN A 476 1.60 -5.52 -1.28
N LYS A 477 2.82 -5.90 -0.86
CA LYS A 477 3.07 -6.90 0.16
C LYS A 477 3.88 -6.30 1.29
N PHE A 478 3.55 -6.70 2.51
CA PHE A 478 4.37 -6.47 3.69
C PHE A 478 5.31 -7.63 3.90
N LEU A 479 6.58 -7.35 4.21
CA LEU A 479 7.48 -8.35 4.76
C LEU A 479 7.16 -8.45 6.25
N VAL A 480 6.56 -9.57 6.66
CA VAL A 480 6.12 -9.85 8.03
C VAL A 480 7.08 -10.81 8.70
N TYR A 481 7.51 -10.48 9.90
CA TYR A 481 8.28 -11.31 10.80
C TYR A 481 7.36 -11.84 11.89
N ASP A 482 7.29 -13.16 12.00
CA ASP A 482 6.47 -13.87 12.97
C ASP A 482 7.38 -14.52 14.02
N PRO A 483 7.27 -14.13 15.32
CA PRO A 483 8.13 -14.69 16.37
C PRO A 483 7.84 -16.17 16.69
N LEU A 484 6.74 -16.73 16.17
CA LEU A 484 6.22 -18.07 16.48
C LEU A 484 6.97 -19.20 15.76
N TYR A 485 8.26 -19.01 15.50
CA TYR A 485 9.12 -19.99 14.83
C TYR A 485 10.48 -20.03 15.51
N TYR A 486 11.14 -21.19 15.49
CA TYR A 486 12.45 -21.39 16.13
C TYR A 486 13.59 -20.66 15.43
N SER A 487 13.44 -20.33 14.15
CA SER A 487 14.48 -19.75 13.30
C SER A 487 13.89 -18.77 12.30
N SER A 488 14.64 -17.71 11.95
CA SER A 488 14.31 -16.77 10.89
C SER A 488 14.18 -17.43 9.51
N SER A 489 14.80 -18.58 9.31
CA SER A 489 14.75 -19.35 8.05
C SER A 489 13.56 -20.29 7.94
N ALA A 490 12.75 -20.42 9.00
CA ALA A 490 11.59 -21.33 9.03
C ALA A 490 10.58 -20.99 7.94
N LYS A 491 10.08 -22.03 7.27
CA LYS A 491 9.26 -21.92 6.05
C LYS A 491 7.77 -21.99 6.37
N ALA A 492 6.96 -21.56 5.41
CA ALA A 492 5.50 -21.73 5.49
C ALA A 492 5.14 -23.20 5.74
N GLY A 493 4.17 -23.42 6.63
CA GLY A 493 3.69 -24.74 7.00
C GLY A 493 4.48 -25.43 8.12
N SER A 494 5.55 -24.83 8.64
CA SER A 494 6.38 -25.42 9.71
C SER A 494 6.01 -24.99 11.12
N GLY A 495 4.99 -24.14 11.28
CA GLY A 495 4.58 -23.59 12.57
C GLY A 495 3.43 -24.38 13.16
N GLY A 496 2.22 -24.15 12.66
CA GLY A 496 0.99 -24.63 13.28
C GLY A 496 0.02 -25.29 12.28
N PRO A 497 -1.10 -25.82 12.79
CA PRO A 497 -2.09 -26.51 11.95
C PRO A 497 -2.84 -25.56 11.00
N ASN A 498 -2.97 -24.28 11.35
CA ASN A 498 -3.69 -23.30 10.53
C ASN A 498 -2.80 -22.77 9.39
N LYS A 499 -2.84 -23.46 8.25
CA LYS A 499 -2.03 -23.14 7.05
C LYS A 499 -2.33 -21.78 6.43
N THR A 500 -3.47 -21.17 6.74
CA THR A 500 -3.79 -19.81 6.29
C THR A 500 -2.83 -18.78 6.88
N TYR A 501 -2.43 -18.96 8.15
CA TYR A 501 -1.58 -18.03 8.90
C TYR A 501 -0.17 -18.56 9.14
N ASP A 502 0.10 -19.83 8.82
CA ASP A 502 1.42 -20.44 8.85
C ASP A 502 2.24 -20.08 7.60
N ARG A 503 2.78 -18.86 7.58
CA ARG A 503 3.54 -18.32 6.44
C ARG A 503 5.06 -18.43 6.58
N GLY A 504 5.55 -18.96 7.69
CA GLY A 504 6.96 -19.01 8.05
C GLY A 504 7.40 -17.80 8.88
N ALA A 505 8.66 -17.82 9.32
CA ALA A 505 9.19 -16.79 10.22
C ALA A 505 9.33 -15.42 9.59
N MET A 506 9.67 -15.37 8.29
CA MET A 506 9.84 -14.13 7.53
C MET A 506 9.19 -14.32 6.15
N ALA A 507 8.06 -13.64 5.90
CA ALA A 507 7.25 -13.87 4.72
C ALA A 507 6.71 -12.58 4.10
N TRP A 508 6.67 -12.54 2.77
CA TRP A 508 5.94 -11.49 2.05
C TRP A 508 4.43 -11.81 2.04
N VAL A 509 3.65 -11.01 2.76
CA VAL A 509 2.21 -11.16 2.92
C VAL A 509 1.51 -10.07 2.12
N SER A 510 0.54 -10.43 1.28
CA SER A 510 -0.24 -9.42 0.53
C SER A 510 -0.97 -8.47 1.49
N ILE A 511 -1.18 -7.21 1.10
CA ILE A 511 -2.00 -6.28 1.90
C ILE A 511 -3.39 -6.85 2.16
N THR A 512 -3.97 -7.56 1.19
CA THR A 512 -5.26 -8.24 1.35
C THR A 512 -5.23 -9.29 2.45
N ASP A 513 -4.20 -10.12 2.50
CA ASP A 513 -4.08 -11.16 3.53
C ASP A 513 -3.68 -10.58 4.89
N PHE A 514 -2.88 -9.52 4.91
CA PHE A 514 -2.62 -8.72 6.09
C PHE A 514 -3.93 -8.13 6.65
N ALA A 515 -4.77 -7.52 5.81
CA ALA A 515 -6.03 -6.91 6.23
C ALA A 515 -7.03 -7.94 6.80
N LYS A 516 -6.99 -9.20 6.35
CA LYS A 516 -7.81 -10.28 6.91
C LYS A 516 -7.39 -10.64 8.34
N GLU A 517 -6.09 -10.59 8.67
CA GLU A 517 -5.60 -10.97 9.99
C GLU A 517 -5.44 -9.79 10.96
N TRP A 518 -5.12 -8.60 10.47
CA TRP A 518 -4.89 -7.42 11.29
C TRP A 518 -6.18 -6.88 11.89
N ASP A 519 -6.18 -6.57 13.18
CA ASP A 519 -7.37 -6.16 13.94
C ASP A 519 -7.47 -4.67 14.25
N GLY A 520 -6.63 -3.86 13.61
CA GLY A 520 -6.55 -2.42 13.85
C GLY A 520 -5.53 -2.04 14.92
N ARG A 521 -5.06 -2.98 15.77
CA ARG A 521 -4.09 -2.68 16.82
C ARG A 521 -2.66 -2.69 16.29
N ALA A 522 -1.89 -1.67 16.65
CA ALA A 522 -0.50 -1.54 16.22
C ALA A 522 0.34 -0.66 17.16
N ILE A 523 1.65 -0.94 17.19
CA ILE A 523 2.66 -0.14 17.89
C ILE A 523 3.70 0.31 16.88
N GLY A 524 4.06 1.59 17.01
CA GLY A 524 5.06 2.24 16.20
C GLY A 524 6.28 2.64 16.99
N ILE A 525 7.41 2.69 16.30
CA ILE A 525 8.61 3.41 16.73
C ILE A 525 8.89 4.53 15.75
N SER A 526 9.16 5.74 16.24
CA SER A 526 9.55 6.91 15.42
C SER A 526 10.98 7.30 15.72
#